data_AF-A0A7G7MBL9-F1
#
_entry.id   AF-A0A7G7MBL9-F1
#
_cell.length_a   1.000
_cell.length_b   1.000
_cell.length_c   1.000
_cell.angle_alpha   90.00
_cell.angle_beta   90.00
_cell.angle_gamma   90.00
#
_symmetry.space_group_name_H-M   'P 1'
#
loop_
_entity.id
_entity.type
_entity.pdbx_description
1 polymer ?
#
loop_
_entity_poly.entity_id
_entity_poly.type
_entity_poly.pdbx_seq_one_letter_code
_entity_poly.pdbx_strand_id
1 'polypeptide(L)'
;MTQQAVGWALHALEPDEEMAVLLHLPHCAACRTAVTEAEEVLSALGGVVAAADPPPALRDRLMSAVASTEQRPVLQPRNDQPQDEEPRPVPVPAPAFPADGRRHRLDEEDRSGHRRPSWLSSRGRQLVAAALVVVAAVSVGGLAVRANQLEQQRDAESAQAQGLSEFISRLDQPGARHALLASADDSTVAAVLLAAGERQVYTLGLAANSDDHTYVLWGIRPDAAAPVPLGTFDVDAADQGLRTVGSAGEAEDFTQYAISLEPGRVAPASPTVVVASGQVDV
;
A
#
# COMPACT_ATOMS: atom_id res chain seq x y z
N MET A 1 -9.86 9.73 11.15
CA MET A 1 -11.31 9.57 10.87
C MET A 1 -11.62 9.38 9.39
N THR A 2 -11.30 10.32 8.49
CA THR A 2 -11.62 10.15 7.05
C THR A 2 -11.05 8.87 6.42
N GLN A 3 -9.79 8.52 6.73
CA GLN A 3 -9.18 7.26 6.28
C GLN A 3 -9.92 6.01 6.79
N GLN A 4 -10.39 6.02 8.04
CA GLN A 4 -11.20 4.93 8.59
C GLN A 4 -12.60 4.89 7.95
N ALA A 5 -13.19 6.05 7.63
CA ALA A 5 -14.47 6.09 6.91
C ALA A 5 -14.36 5.45 5.52
N VAL A 6 -13.25 5.68 4.80
CA VAL A 6 -12.94 4.99 3.54
C VAL A 6 -12.70 3.49 3.78
N GLY A 7 -11.93 3.13 4.81
CA GLY A 7 -11.72 1.72 5.18
C GLY A 7 -13.02 0.99 5.50
N TRP A 8 -13.98 1.66 6.15
CA TRP A 8 -15.31 1.12 6.44
C TRP A 8 -16.10 0.87 5.14
N ALA A 9 -16.09 1.84 4.21
CA ALA A 9 -16.74 1.70 2.90
C ALA A 9 -16.17 0.54 2.07
N LEU A 10 -14.86 0.26 2.20
CA LEU A 10 -14.19 -0.85 1.52
C LEU A 10 -14.25 -2.18 2.29
N HIS A 11 -14.98 -2.23 3.42
CA HIS A 11 -15.05 -3.40 4.31
C HIS A 11 -13.67 -3.92 4.75
N ALA A 12 -12.75 -3.01 5.07
CA ALA A 12 -11.34 -3.30 5.37
C ALA A 12 -10.94 -3.03 6.83
N LEU A 13 -11.89 -2.70 7.71
CA LEU A 13 -11.63 -2.39 9.12
C LEU A 13 -11.85 -3.59 10.04
N GLU A 14 -11.21 -3.55 11.21
CA GLU A 14 -11.52 -4.47 12.29
C GLU A 14 -12.86 -4.10 12.98
N PRO A 15 -13.57 -5.04 13.64
CA PRO A 15 -14.91 -4.81 14.19
C PRO A 15 -15.00 -3.62 15.16
N ASP A 16 -13.95 -3.39 15.96
CA ASP A 16 -13.92 -2.30 16.93
C ASP A 16 -13.78 -0.93 16.23
N GLU A 17 -13.04 -0.88 15.13
CA GLU A 17 -12.87 0.33 14.31
C GLU A 17 -14.13 0.63 13.50
N GLU A 18 -14.79 -0.40 12.95
CA GLU A 18 -16.08 -0.24 12.28
C GLU A 18 -17.12 0.39 13.22
N MET A 19 -17.19 -0.09 14.46
CA MET A 19 -18.09 0.46 15.47
C MET A 19 -17.81 1.95 15.73
N ALA A 20 -16.53 2.33 15.82
CA ALA A 20 -16.14 3.72 16.00
C ALA A 20 -16.59 4.61 14.83
N VAL A 21 -16.47 4.12 13.60
CA VAL A 21 -16.93 4.83 12.39
C VAL A 21 -18.46 4.94 12.38
N LEU A 22 -19.19 3.86 12.68
CA LEU A 22 -20.66 3.84 12.72
C LEU A 22 -21.24 4.86 13.69
N LEU A 23 -20.61 5.02 14.87
CA LEU A 23 -21.01 6.03 15.86
C LEU A 23 -20.70 7.46 15.39
N HIS A 24 -19.68 7.65 14.56
CA HIS A 24 -19.22 8.95 14.08
C HIS A 24 -20.01 9.48 12.87
N LEU A 25 -20.39 8.61 11.91
CA LEU A 25 -21.00 8.98 10.63
C LEU A 25 -22.25 9.88 10.73
N PRO A 26 -23.20 9.69 11.67
CA PRO A 26 -24.36 10.57 11.79
C PRO A 26 -23.99 12.03 12.05
N HIS A 27 -22.83 12.26 12.68
CA HIS A 27 -22.41 13.56 13.20
C HIS A 27 -21.40 14.29 12.32
N CYS A 28 -20.86 13.65 11.27
CA CYS A 28 -19.79 14.23 10.45
C CYS A 28 -20.09 14.15 8.95
N ALA A 29 -20.40 15.30 8.34
CA ALA A 29 -20.71 15.38 6.91
C ALA A 29 -19.53 14.98 6.01
N ALA A 30 -18.31 15.40 6.35
CA ALA A 30 -17.12 15.07 5.57
C ALA A 30 -16.85 13.56 5.51
N CYS A 31 -17.06 12.83 6.62
CA CYS A 31 -16.91 11.37 6.62
C CYS A 31 -18.02 10.67 5.81
N ARG A 32 -19.24 11.20 5.80
CA ARG A 32 -20.32 10.67 4.92
C ARG A 32 -20.00 10.87 3.44
N THR A 33 -19.46 12.03 3.08
CA THR A 33 -18.99 12.31 1.71
C THR A 33 -17.89 11.32 1.33
N ALA A 34 -16.88 11.12 2.18
CA ALA A 34 -15.79 10.18 1.91
C ALA A 34 -16.27 8.73 1.74
N VAL A 35 -17.27 8.29 2.50
CA VAL A 35 -17.91 6.97 2.32
C VAL A 35 -18.58 6.89 0.94
N THR A 36 -19.38 7.90 0.59
CA THR A 36 -20.12 7.90 -0.68
C THR A 36 -19.16 7.86 -1.89
N GLU A 37 -18.11 8.69 -1.86
CA GLU A 37 -17.08 8.71 -2.91
C GLU A 37 -16.34 7.37 -3.03
N ALA A 38 -16.03 6.72 -1.90
CA ALA A 38 -15.39 5.41 -1.90
C ALA A 38 -16.31 4.30 -2.44
N GLU A 39 -17.60 4.31 -2.09
CA GLU A 39 -18.61 3.36 -2.59
C GLU A 39 -18.85 3.53 -4.10
N GLU A 40 -18.81 4.76 -4.62
CA GLU A 40 -18.90 5.05 -6.05
C GLU A 40 -17.73 4.43 -6.83
N VAL A 41 -16.50 4.61 -6.33
CA VAL A 41 -15.31 3.99 -6.93
C VAL A 41 -15.40 2.46 -6.86
N LEU A 42 -15.80 1.91 -5.71
CA LEU A 42 -15.95 0.45 -5.54
C LEU A 42 -16.99 -0.12 -6.51
N SER A 43 -18.10 0.59 -6.72
CA SER A 43 -19.14 0.21 -7.68
C SER A 43 -18.63 0.23 -9.13
N ALA A 44 -17.83 1.23 -9.50
CA ALA A 44 -17.20 1.31 -10.81
C ALA A 44 -16.24 0.13 -11.05
N LEU A 45 -15.42 -0.22 -10.04
CA LEU A 45 -14.51 -1.37 -10.11
C LEU A 45 -15.28 -2.69 -10.28
N GLY A 46 -16.39 -2.87 -9.58
CA GLY A 46 -17.25 -4.05 -9.70
C GLY A 46 -17.78 -4.29 -11.12
N GLY A 47 -17.98 -3.23 -11.90
CA GLY A 47 -18.42 -3.32 -13.30
C GLY A 47 -17.32 -3.72 -14.29
N VAL A 48 -16.05 -3.57 -13.93
CA VAL A 48 -14.90 -3.88 -14.81
C VAL A 48 -14.45 -5.33 -14.67
N VAL A 49 -14.74 -5.97 -13.54
CA VAL A 49 -14.38 -7.37 -13.29
C VAL A 49 -15.25 -8.29 -14.14
N ALA A 50 -14.63 -9.34 -14.70
CA ALA A 50 -15.35 -10.36 -15.45
C ALA A 50 -16.44 -11.02 -14.58
N ALA A 51 -17.69 -10.94 -15.02
CA ALA A 51 -18.81 -11.54 -14.32
C ALA A 51 -18.70 -13.08 -14.35
N ALA A 52 -18.80 -13.71 -13.18
CA ALA A 52 -18.94 -15.16 -13.07
C ALA A 52 -20.41 -15.56 -13.23
N ASP A 53 -20.66 -16.62 -13.99
CA ASP A 53 -22.03 -17.12 -14.21
C ASP A 53 -22.55 -17.78 -12.91
N PRO A 54 -23.67 -17.31 -12.32
CA PRO A 54 -24.21 -17.91 -11.11
C PRO A 54 -24.82 -19.30 -11.37
N PRO A 55 -24.88 -20.18 -10.36
CA PRO A 55 -25.57 -21.46 -10.49
C PRO A 55 -27.03 -21.27 -10.90
N PRO A 56 -27.58 -22.08 -11.84
CA PRO A 56 -28.89 -21.84 -12.44
C PRO A 56 -30.05 -21.87 -11.43
N ALA A 57 -29.91 -22.66 -10.35
CA ALA A 57 -30.91 -22.75 -9.29
C ALA A 57 -30.87 -21.57 -8.29
N LEU A 58 -29.85 -20.69 -8.34
CA LEU A 58 -29.67 -19.62 -7.36
C LEU A 58 -30.86 -18.67 -7.33
N ARG A 59 -31.39 -18.32 -8.52
CA ARG A 59 -32.53 -17.41 -8.65
C ARG A 59 -33.78 -17.97 -7.95
N ASP A 60 -34.12 -19.22 -8.22
CA ASP A 60 -35.34 -19.83 -7.66
C ASP A 60 -35.24 -19.97 -6.14
N ARG A 61 -34.06 -20.33 -5.62
CA ARG A 61 -33.81 -20.37 -4.17
C ARG A 61 -33.96 -18.99 -3.53
N LEU A 62 -33.40 -17.95 -4.13
CA LEU A 62 -33.51 -16.58 -3.63
C LEU A 62 -34.96 -16.09 -3.64
N MET A 63 -35.69 -16.31 -4.74
CA MET A 63 -37.10 -15.92 -4.85
C MET A 63 -37.99 -16.65 -3.84
N SER A 64 -37.73 -17.94 -3.60
CA SER A 64 -38.42 -18.70 -2.55
C SER A 64 -38.08 -18.16 -1.15
N ALA A 65 -36.82 -17.83 -0.88
CA ALA A 65 -36.40 -17.28 0.41
C ALA A 65 -37.07 -15.92 0.67
N VAL A 66 -37.11 -15.05 -0.34
CA VAL A 66 -37.79 -13.74 -0.27
C VAL A 66 -39.28 -13.91 0.03
N ALA A 67 -39.96 -14.84 -0.66
CA ALA A 67 -41.39 -15.08 -0.44
C ALA A 67 -41.72 -15.61 0.96
N SER A 68 -40.80 -16.34 1.58
CA SER A 68 -40.95 -16.88 2.94
C SER A 68 -40.51 -15.92 4.06
N THR A 69 -39.75 -14.88 3.72
CA THR A 69 -39.22 -13.92 4.69
C THR A 69 -40.24 -12.81 4.92
N GLU A 70 -40.67 -12.60 6.16
CA GLU A 70 -41.56 -11.48 6.50
C GLU A 70 -40.88 -10.15 6.19
N GLN A 71 -41.41 -9.41 5.20
CA GLN A 71 -40.91 -8.09 4.84
C GLN A 71 -41.49 -7.05 5.80
N ARG A 72 -40.64 -6.34 6.54
CA ARG A 72 -41.08 -5.21 7.37
C ARG A 72 -41.65 -4.11 6.45
N PRO A 73 -42.83 -3.54 6.76
CA PRO A 73 -43.34 -2.41 6.02
C PRO A 73 -42.33 -1.26 6.10
N VAL A 74 -42.02 -0.65 4.95
CA VAL A 74 -41.28 0.61 4.92
C VAL A 74 -42.14 1.66 5.61
N LEU A 75 -41.65 2.24 6.71
CA LEU A 75 -42.22 3.46 7.25
C LEU A 75 -42.07 4.53 6.17
N GLN A 76 -43.16 4.85 5.47
CA GLN A 76 -43.17 5.96 4.54
C GLN A 76 -42.69 7.20 5.29
N PRO A 77 -41.81 8.03 4.69
CA PRO A 77 -41.47 9.31 5.27
C PRO A 77 -42.77 10.05 5.50
N ARG A 78 -43.11 10.25 6.77
CA ARG A 78 -44.21 11.09 7.17
C ARG A 78 -43.91 12.45 6.58
N ASN A 79 -44.77 12.90 5.67
CA ASN A 79 -44.74 14.25 5.15
C ASN A 79 -45.30 15.17 6.25
N ASP A 80 -44.64 15.17 7.41
CA ASP A 80 -45.02 15.98 8.56
C ASP A 80 -44.39 17.35 8.31
N GLN A 81 -45.24 18.26 7.82
CA GLN A 81 -45.02 19.70 8.01
C GLN A 81 -44.66 19.93 9.49
N PRO A 82 -43.73 20.84 9.81
CA PRO A 82 -43.33 21.12 11.18
C PRO A 82 -44.55 21.58 11.97
N GLN A 83 -45.12 20.66 12.76
CA GLN A 83 -46.04 21.02 13.82
C GLN A 83 -45.18 21.44 15.00
N ASP A 84 -45.38 22.67 15.45
CA ASP A 84 -44.87 23.21 16.71
C ASP A 84 -45.39 22.34 17.88
N GLU A 85 -44.77 21.17 18.11
CA GLU A 85 -45.03 20.35 19.29
C GLU A 85 -43.88 20.60 20.28
N GLU A 86 -44.22 21.39 21.31
CA GLU A 86 -43.35 21.72 22.44
C GLU A 86 -42.84 20.45 23.15
N PRO A 87 -41.55 20.36 23.52
CA PRO A 87 -40.98 19.11 24.02
C PRO A 87 -41.59 18.73 25.37
N ARG A 88 -42.40 17.67 25.40
CA ARG A 88 -42.79 17.03 26.66
C ARG A 88 -41.60 16.26 27.25
N PRO A 89 -41.26 16.47 28.54
CA PRO A 89 -40.18 15.73 29.18
C PRO A 89 -40.55 14.25 29.29
N VAL A 90 -39.72 13.39 28.71
CA VAL A 90 -39.79 11.93 28.87
C VAL A 90 -39.24 11.58 30.26
N PRO A 91 -40.00 10.93 31.16
CA PRO A 91 -39.48 10.54 32.46
C PRO A 91 -38.47 9.39 32.30
N VAL A 92 -37.24 9.63 32.74
CA VAL A 92 -36.19 8.61 32.87
C VAL A 92 -36.44 7.81 34.16
N PRO A 93 -36.67 6.49 34.12
CA PRO A 93 -36.74 5.70 35.35
C PRO A 93 -35.33 5.56 35.96
N ALA A 94 -35.21 5.89 37.25
CA ALA A 94 -33.99 5.71 38.04
C ALA A 94 -33.70 4.22 38.32
N PRO A 95 -32.43 3.79 38.40
CA PRO A 95 -32.10 2.42 38.80
C PRO A 95 -32.36 2.23 40.29
N ALA A 96 -33.37 1.42 40.62
CA ALA A 96 -33.58 0.92 41.97
C ALA A 96 -32.71 -0.33 42.19
N PHE A 97 -31.65 -0.20 42.99
CA PHE A 97 -30.98 -1.36 43.57
C PHE A 97 -31.71 -1.76 44.86
N PRO A 98 -32.21 -3.00 45.00
CA PRO A 98 -32.66 -3.49 46.29
C PRO A 98 -31.42 -3.80 47.15
N ALA A 99 -31.24 -2.99 48.19
CA ALA A 99 -30.45 -3.39 49.35
C ALA A 99 -31.27 -4.37 50.17
N ASP A 100 -30.96 -5.67 50.08
CA ASP A 100 -31.36 -6.58 51.15
C ASP A 100 -30.30 -7.66 51.37
N GLY A 101 -29.62 -7.53 52.51
CA GLY A 101 -28.66 -8.50 53.00
C GLY A 101 -29.40 -9.70 53.56
N ARG A 102 -29.32 -10.84 52.89
CA ARG A 102 -29.73 -12.12 53.48
C ARG A 102 -28.65 -13.16 53.24
N ARG A 103 -27.89 -13.42 54.32
CA ARG A 103 -26.96 -14.53 54.43
C ARG A 103 -27.76 -15.84 54.42
N HIS A 104 -27.79 -16.53 53.29
CA HIS A 104 -28.16 -17.93 53.27
C HIS A 104 -26.93 -18.77 53.61
N ARG A 105 -26.90 -19.21 54.87
CA ARG A 105 -26.17 -20.39 55.32
C ARG A 105 -26.82 -21.57 54.59
N LEU A 106 -26.11 -22.18 53.67
CA LEU A 106 -26.46 -23.51 53.18
C LEU A 106 -25.61 -24.49 53.97
N ASP A 107 -26.33 -25.31 54.72
CA ASP A 107 -25.81 -26.37 55.54
C ASP A 107 -25.14 -27.44 54.70
N GLU A 108 -24.17 -28.04 55.37
CA GLU A 108 -23.33 -29.17 55.03
C GLU A 108 -24.18 -30.45 54.82
N GLU A 109 -24.16 -31.04 53.62
CA GLU A 109 -24.54 -32.44 53.43
C GLU A 109 -23.55 -33.16 52.49
N ASP A 110 -22.71 -33.95 53.15
CA ASP A 110 -22.21 -35.28 52.82
C ASP A 110 -22.15 -35.69 51.34
N ARG A 111 -20.92 -35.70 50.80
CA ARG A 111 -20.55 -36.64 49.73
C ARG A 111 -19.25 -37.36 50.07
N SER A 112 -19.40 -38.47 50.77
CA SER A 112 -18.85 -39.80 50.43
C SER A 112 -17.58 -39.82 49.57
N GLY A 113 -16.52 -40.30 50.20
CA GLY A 113 -15.17 -40.36 49.64
C GLY A 113 -15.04 -41.24 48.41
N HIS A 114 -14.31 -40.71 47.43
CA HIS A 114 -13.60 -41.50 46.43
C HIS A 114 -12.11 -41.35 46.68
N ARG A 115 -11.52 -42.35 47.35
CA ARG A 115 -10.07 -42.53 47.40
C ARG A 115 -9.58 -42.78 45.98
N ARG A 116 -8.77 -41.87 45.44
CA ARG A 116 -7.91 -42.16 44.28
C ARG A 116 -6.44 -42.03 44.69
N PRO A 117 -5.58 -42.97 44.26
CA PRO A 117 -4.27 -43.17 44.84
C PRO A 117 -3.28 -42.10 44.37
N SER A 118 -2.57 -41.49 45.31
CA SER A 118 -1.46 -40.58 45.03
C SER A 118 -0.20 -41.39 44.74
N TRP A 119 0.03 -41.69 43.46
CA TRP A 119 1.34 -42.18 43.01
C TRP A 119 1.65 -41.70 41.60
N LEU A 120 1.96 -40.42 41.45
CA LEU A 120 2.79 -39.94 40.34
C LEU A 120 3.65 -38.78 40.84
N SER A 121 4.96 -38.97 40.67
CA SER A 121 6.04 -38.15 41.17
C SER A 121 6.12 -36.79 40.46
N SER A 122 6.56 -35.78 41.22
CA SER A 122 6.69 -34.37 40.83
C SER A 122 7.72 -34.07 39.74
N ARG A 123 8.37 -35.09 39.16
CA ARG A 123 9.41 -34.93 38.12
C ARG A 123 8.87 -34.96 36.68
N GLY A 124 7.64 -35.43 36.46
CA GLY A 124 7.02 -35.46 35.12
C GLY A 124 6.37 -34.15 34.66
N ARG A 125 6.04 -33.22 35.58
CA ARG A 125 5.38 -31.95 35.24
C ARG A 125 6.31 -30.87 34.71
N GLN A 126 7.63 -31.02 34.87
CA GLN A 126 8.60 -30.02 34.44
C GLN A 126 9.00 -30.13 32.96
N LEU A 127 8.79 -31.27 32.31
CA LEU A 127 9.13 -31.45 30.89
C LEU A 127 8.02 -30.98 29.93
N VAL A 128 6.77 -30.86 30.38
CA VAL A 128 5.67 -30.33 29.56
C VAL A 128 5.65 -28.79 29.56
N ALA A 129 6.12 -28.14 30.64
CA ALA A 129 6.20 -26.67 30.71
C ALA A 129 7.34 -26.07 29.87
N ALA A 130 8.46 -26.77 29.74
CA ALA A 130 9.59 -26.31 28.91
C ALA A 130 9.29 -26.35 27.41
N ALA A 131 8.52 -27.35 26.95
CA ALA A 131 8.15 -27.47 25.53
C ALA A 131 7.24 -26.32 25.05
N LEU A 132 6.31 -25.83 25.89
CA LEU A 132 5.43 -24.72 25.54
C LEU A 132 6.17 -23.37 25.44
N VAL A 133 7.20 -23.14 26.27
CA VAL A 133 8.00 -21.90 26.22
C VAL A 133 8.88 -21.85 24.98
N VAL A 134 9.48 -22.98 24.58
CA VAL A 134 10.32 -23.04 23.36
C VAL A 134 9.48 -22.86 22.10
N VAL A 135 8.30 -23.48 22.01
CA VAL A 135 7.39 -23.28 20.88
C VAL A 135 6.92 -21.82 20.81
N ALA A 136 6.53 -21.21 21.94
CA ALA A 136 6.15 -19.80 22.00
C ALA A 136 7.30 -18.86 21.57
N ALA A 137 8.54 -19.11 22.03
CA ALA A 137 9.71 -18.32 21.67
C ALA A 137 10.10 -18.45 20.18
N VAL A 138 9.96 -19.65 19.59
CA VAL A 138 10.19 -19.87 18.16
C VAL A 138 9.11 -19.21 17.32
N SER A 139 7.84 -19.23 17.73
CA SER A 139 6.76 -18.52 17.03
C SER A 139 6.91 -16.99 17.13
N VAL A 140 7.29 -16.44 18.28
CA VAL A 140 7.54 -15.00 18.46
C VAL A 140 8.79 -14.55 17.69
N GLY A 141 9.87 -15.36 17.71
CA GLY A 141 11.07 -15.11 16.91
C GLY A 141 10.81 -15.15 15.41
N GLY A 142 10.00 -16.10 14.93
CA GLY A 142 9.61 -16.20 13.52
C GLY A 142 8.74 -15.04 13.05
N LEU A 143 7.83 -14.54 13.90
CA LEU A 143 7.03 -13.34 13.63
C LEU A 143 7.88 -12.06 13.61
N ALA A 144 8.87 -11.94 14.50
CA ALA A 144 9.79 -10.79 14.50
C ALA A 144 10.65 -10.73 13.23
N VAL A 145 11.12 -11.89 12.72
CA VAL A 145 11.86 -11.94 11.45
C VAL A 145 10.96 -11.56 10.26
N ARG A 146 9.69 -12.02 10.26
CA ARG A 146 8.74 -11.63 9.21
C ARG A 146 8.32 -10.16 9.29
N ALA A 147 8.14 -9.62 10.49
CA ALA A 147 7.85 -8.20 10.69
C ALA A 147 9.00 -7.33 10.15
N ASN A 148 10.24 -7.71 10.46
CA ASN A 148 11.42 -7.00 9.98
C ASN A 148 11.60 -7.12 8.45
N GLN A 149 11.24 -8.27 7.85
CA GLN A 149 11.21 -8.42 6.39
C GLN A 149 10.15 -7.55 5.72
N LEU A 150 8.96 -7.45 6.32
CA LEU A 150 7.88 -6.60 5.82
C LEU A 150 8.21 -5.11 5.97
N GLU A 151 8.85 -4.72 7.07
CA GLU A 151 9.40 -3.37 7.28
C GLU A 151 10.47 -3.05 6.24
N GLN A 152 11.40 -3.95 5.96
CA GLN A 152 12.43 -3.75 4.93
C GLN A 152 11.83 -3.58 3.53
N GLN A 153 10.79 -4.34 3.18
CA GLN A 153 10.10 -4.18 1.89
C GLN A 153 9.40 -2.83 1.80
N ARG A 154 8.66 -2.45 2.85
CA ARG A 154 7.95 -1.17 2.92
C ARG A 154 8.91 0.02 2.90
N ASP A 155 10.05 -0.09 3.58
CA ASP A 155 11.07 0.95 3.61
C ASP A 155 11.74 1.10 2.25
N ALA A 156 12.04 0.01 1.55
CA ALA A 156 12.55 0.04 0.17
C ALA A 156 11.58 0.71 -0.81
N GLU A 157 10.29 0.35 -0.75
CA GLU A 157 9.25 1.00 -1.57
C GLU A 157 9.11 2.49 -1.22
N SER A 158 9.16 2.84 0.07
CA SER A 158 9.06 4.23 0.51
C SER A 158 10.26 5.08 0.10
N ALA A 159 11.47 4.51 0.12
CA ALA A 159 12.70 5.17 -0.32
C ALA A 159 12.66 5.43 -1.83
N GLN A 160 12.12 4.49 -2.61
CA GLN A 160 11.94 4.67 -4.04
C GLN A 160 10.90 5.76 -4.36
N ALA A 161 9.77 5.78 -3.63
CA ALA A 161 8.75 6.83 -3.76
C ALA A 161 9.29 8.22 -3.39
N GLN A 162 10.11 8.32 -2.35
CA GLN A 162 10.78 9.57 -1.97
C GLN A 162 11.76 10.02 -3.06
N GLY A 163 12.58 9.11 -3.59
CA GLY A 163 13.51 9.41 -4.69
C GLY A 163 12.81 9.93 -5.95
N LEU A 164 11.65 9.36 -6.30
CA LEU A 164 10.84 9.84 -7.43
C LEU A 164 10.26 11.25 -7.17
N SER A 165 9.75 11.51 -5.96
CA SER A 165 9.25 12.84 -5.60
C SER A 165 10.34 13.90 -5.63
N GLU A 166 11.56 13.53 -5.22
CA GLU A 166 12.72 14.41 -5.25
C GLU A 166 13.19 14.66 -6.69
N PHE A 167 13.15 13.64 -7.55
CA PHE A 167 13.43 13.79 -8.98
C PHE A 167 12.43 14.74 -9.65
N ILE A 168 11.13 14.59 -9.41
CA ILE A 168 10.09 15.50 -9.93
C ILE A 168 10.32 16.94 -9.42
N SER A 169 10.65 17.10 -8.14
CA SER A 169 10.94 18.42 -7.57
C SER A 169 12.19 19.07 -8.17
N ARG A 170 13.18 18.27 -8.59
CA ARG A 170 14.38 18.77 -9.28
C ARG A 170 14.09 19.14 -10.73
N LEU A 171 13.19 18.44 -11.42
CA LEU A 171 12.74 18.82 -12.76
C LEU A 171 12.03 20.18 -12.77
N ASP A 172 11.31 20.51 -11.69
CA ASP A 172 10.59 21.79 -11.53
C ASP A 172 11.49 22.94 -11.04
N GLN A 173 12.78 22.70 -10.79
CA GLN A 173 13.70 23.76 -10.38
C GLN A 173 14.00 24.70 -11.56
N PRO A 174 13.92 26.02 -11.37
CA PRO A 174 14.33 26.98 -12.38
C PRO A 174 15.80 26.76 -12.78
N GLY A 175 16.03 26.43 -14.06
CA GLY A 175 17.36 26.16 -14.61
C GLY A 175 17.78 24.69 -14.65
N ALA A 176 16.92 23.76 -14.23
CA ALA A 176 17.15 22.33 -14.44
C ALA A 176 16.97 21.96 -15.92
N ARG A 177 18.04 21.52 -16.58
CA ARG A 177 17.98 21.05 -17.97
C ARG A 177 17.79 19.54 -17.96
N HIS A 178 16.85 19.05 -18.75
CA HIS A 178 16.55 17.62 -18.81
C HIS A 178 16.33 17.16 -20.24
N ALA A 179 16.52 15.87 -20.49
CA ALA A 179 16.21 15.24 -21.77
C ALA A 179 15.52 13.92 -21.50
N LEU A 180 14.40 13.67 -22.18
CA LEU A 180 13.78 12.36 -22.21
C LEU A 180 14.33 11.58 -23.41
N LEU A 181 14.84 10.38 -23.16
CA LEU A 181 15.45 9.55 -24.18
C LEU A 181 14.50 8.43 -24.54
N ALA A 182 14.09 8.43 -25.80
CA ALA A 182 13.23 7.43 -26.37
C ALA A 182 14.03 6.35 -27.12
N SER A 183 13.54 5.12 -27.06
CA SER A 183 13.99 4.00 -27.89
C SER A 183 13.51 4.18 -29.35
N ALA A 184 13.96 3.31 -30.25
CA ALA A 184 13.50 3.28 -31.64
C ALA A 184 11.97 3.08 -31.77
N ASP A 185 11.34 2.45 -30.77
CA ASP A 185 9.90 2.24 -30.69
C ASP A 185 9.14 3.42 -30.06
N ASP A 186 9.80 4.58 -29.88
CA ASP A 186 9.24 5.81 -29.29
C ASP A 186 8.85 5.70 -27.80
N SER A 187 9.31 4.64 -27.12
CA SER A 187 9.14 4.45 -25.68
C SER A 187 10.24 5.17 -24.90
N THR A 188 9.87 5.98 -23.90
CA THR A 188 10.84 6.61 -23.00
C THR A 188 11.50 5.55 -22.12
N VAL A 189 12.81 5.33 -22.32
CA VAL A 189 13.58 4.29 -21.62
C VAL A 189 14.60 4.87 -20.65
N ALA A 190 14.92 6.16 -20.77
CA ALA A 190 15.80 6.88 -19.85
C ALA A 190 15.49 8.38 -19.83
N ALA A 191 15.92 9.06 -18.78
CA ALA A 191 15.95 10.51 -18.68
C ALA A 191 17.34 10.97 -18.23
N VAL A 192 17.84 12.06 -18.79
CA VAL A 192 19.06 12.73 -18.35
C VAL A 192 18.66 14.01 -17.64
N LEU A 193 19.21 14.22 -16.44
CA LEU A 193 19.01 15.43 -15.64
C LEU A 193 20.36 16.11 -15.39
N LEU A 194 20.40 17.42 -15.62
CA LEU A 194 21.50 18.28 -15.23
C LEU A 194 21.00 19.19 -14.12
N ALA A 195 21.43 18.91 -12.90
CA ALA A 195 21.05 19.68 -11.72
C ALA A 195 22.26 19.85 -10.79
N ALA A 196 22.44 21.06 -10.25
CA ALA A 196 23.51 21.38 -9.29
C ALA A 196 24.94 20.99 -9.73
N GLY A 197 25.23 21.04 -11.04
CA GLY A 197 26.55 20.66 -11.60
C GLY A 197 26.78 19.15 -11.72
N GLU A 198 25.78 18.33 -11.42
CA GLU A 198 25.83 16.89 -11.59
C GLU A 198 24.96 16.47 -12.78
N ARG A 199 25.46 15.48 -13.54
CA ARG A 199 24.69 14.82 -14.59
C ARG A 199 24.25 13.46 -14.10
N GLN A 200 22.95 13.24 -14.16
CA GLN A 200 22.36 12.01 -13.69
C GLN A 200 21.52 11.37 -14.79
N VAL A 201 21.61 10.06 -14.91
CA VAL A 201 20.79 9.25 -15.80
C VAL A 201 19.80 8.48 -14.94
N TYR A 202 18.52 8.65 -15.21
CA TYR A 202 17.46 7.85 -14.65
C TYR A 202 17.02 6.81 -15.68
N THR A 203 17.05 5.53 -15.31
CA THR A 203 16.72 4.43 -16.21
C THR A 203 15.31 3.92 -15.92
N LEU A 204 14.48 3.86 -16.96
CA LEU A 204 13.05 3.51 -16.88
C LEU A 204 12.75 2.15 -17.52
N GLY A 205 13.45 1.84 -18.61
CA GLY A 205 13.15 0.66 -19.43
C GLY A 205 14.36 0.10 -20.17
N LEU A 206 15.58 0.49 -19.78
CA LEU A 206 16.79 -0.11 -20.32
C LEU A 206 16.94 -1.54 -19.78
N ALA A 207 17.29 -2.47 -20.66
CA ALA A 207 17.56 -3.85 -20.28
C ALA A 207 18.83 -3.94 -19.41
N ALA A 208 18.87 -4.90 -18.51
CA ALA A 208 20.08 -5.16 -17.74
C ALA A 208 21.23 -5.58 -18.66
N ASN A 209 22.41 -4.99 -18.49
CA ASN A 209 23.58 -5.37 -19.26
C ASN A 209 24.36 -6.50 -18.56
N SER A 210 25.04 -7.33 -19.34
CA SER A 210 26.00 -8.31 -18.84
C SER A 210 27.33 -7.66 -18.49
N ASP A 211 28.17 -8.38 -17.74
CA ASP A 211 29.49 -7.90 -17.26
C ASP A 211 30.48 -7.55 -18.39
N ASP A 212 30.23 -8.04 -19.61
CA ASP A 212 31.01 -7.77 -20.81
C ASP A 212 30.47 -6.60 -21.64
N HIS A 213 29.42 -5.92 -21.17
CA HIS A 213 28.86 -4.73 -21.80
C HIS A 213 28.74 -3.59 -20.80
N THR A 214 28.64 -2.37 -21.30
CA THR A 214 28.34 -1.17 -20.50
C THR A 214 27.52 -0.20 -21.31
N TYR A 215 26.66 0.57 -20.64
CA TYR A 215 26.00 1.69 -21.29
C TYR A 215 26.91 2.91 -21.33
N VAL A 216 26.86 3.66 -22.41
CA VAL A 216 27.59 4.91 -22.58
C VAL A 216 26.60 6.03 -22.85
N LEU A 217 26.69 7.10 -22.06
CA LEU A 217 25.98 8.34 -22.32
C LEU A 217 26.81 9.23 -23.25
N TRP A 218 26.16 9.78 -24.26
CA TRP A 218 26.77 10.64 -25.27
C TRP A 218 26.10 12.00 -25.30
N GLY A 219 26.90 13.05 -25.42
CA GLY A 219 26.45 14.42 -25.64
C GLY A 219 26.69 14.83 -27.09
N ILE A 220 25.67 15.40 -27.71
CA ILE A 220 25.72 15.89 -29.09
C ILE A 220 25.54 17.40 -29.06
N ARG A 221 26.50 18.10 -29.67
CA ARG A 221 26.46 19.56 -29.86
C ARG A 221 26.00 19.85 -31.29
N PRO A 222 25.32 20.98 -31.53
CA PRO A 222 24.78 21.30 -32.86
C PRO A 222 25.87 21.39 -33.94
N ASP A 223 27.07 21.86 -33.57
CA ASP A 223 28.18 22.06 -34.51
C ASP A 223 29.27 20.98 -34.43
N ALA A 224 29.06 19.90 -33.67
CA ALA A 224 30.05 18.84 -33.51
C ALA A 224 29.88 17.72 -34.54
N ALA A 225 30.98 17.31 -35.18
CA ALA A 225 30.99 16.23 -36.15
C ALA A 225 30.77 14.84 -35.54
N ALA A 226 31.02 14.66 -34.24
CA ALA A 226 30.88 13.40 -33.54
C ALA A 226 30.30 13.58 -32.13
N PRO A 227 29.49 12.62 -31.64
CA PRO A 227 29.06 12.58 -30.25
C PRO A 227 30.26 12.48 -29.30
N VAL A 228 30.18 13.14 -28.15
CA VAL A 228 31.21 13.11 -27.10
C VAL A 228 30.78 12.13 -26.01
N PRO A 229 31.61 11.14 -25.62
CA PRO A 229 31.28 10.25 -24.51
C PRO A 229 31.34 11.03 -23.20
N LEU A 230 30.27 10.95 -22.42
CA LEU A 230 30.10 11.69 -21.16
C LEU A 230 30.31 10.82 -19.93
N GLY A 231 30.14 9.51 -20.08
CA GLY A 231 30.42 8.53 -19.04
C GLY A 231 29.81 7.18 -19.35
N THR A 232 30.26 6.17 -18.61
CA THR A 232 29.76 4.79 -18.65
C THR A 232 28.89 4.52 -17.42
N PHE A 233 27.90 3.65 -17.55
CA PHE A 233 27.09 3.17 -16.44
C PHE A 233 26.54 1.77 -16.72
N ASP A 234 26.06 1.11 -15.67
CA ASP A 234 25.42 -0.19 -15.74
C ASP A 234 23.98 -0.11 -15.27
N VAL A 235 23.16 -1.02 -15.79
CA VAL A 235 21.77 -1.20 -15.42
C VAL A 235 21.62 -2.64 -14.93
N ASP A 236 21.20 -2.77 -13.68
CA ASP A 236 20.87 -4.06 -13.08
C ASP A 236 19.36 -4.28 -13.10
N ALA A 237 18.91 -5.53 -13.30
CA ALA A 237 17.48 -5.85 -13.33
C ALA A 237 16.76 -5.54 -12.00
N ALA A 238 17.50 -5.47 -10.90
CA ALA A 238 17.01 -5.17 -9.56
C ALA A 238 17.11 -3.68 -9.18
N ASP A 239 17.81 -2.86 -9.97
CA ASP A 239 18.15 -1.48 -9.59
C ASP A 239 17.98 -0.52 -10.80
N GLN A 240 16.71 -0.26 -11.12
CA GLN A 240 16.29 0.79 -12.05
C GLN A 240 16.23 2.11 -11.29
N GLY A 241 17.34 2.85 -11.29
CA GLY A 241 17.53 4.00 -10.42
C GLY A 241 18.29 5.16 -11.06
N LEU A 242 18.40 6.25 -10.29
CA LEU A 242 19.16 7.45 -10.63
C LEU A 242 20.65 7.18 -10.45
N ARG A 243 21.45 7.37 -11.50
CA ARG A 243 22.90 7.15 -11.47
C ARG A 243 23.62 8.41 -11.92
N THR A 244 24.63 8.84 -11.17
CA THR A 244 25.50 9.94 -11.60
C THR A 244 26.44 9.44 -12.71
N VAL A 245 26.44 10.12 -13.85
CA VAL A 245 27.23 9.75 -15.04
C VAL A 245 28.12 10.91 -15.44
N GLY A 246 29.39 10.79 -15.04
CA GLY A 246 30.38 11.85 -15.18
C GLY A 246 30.03 13.08 -14.34
N SER A 247 30.90 14.09 -14.38
CA SER A 247 30.61 15.41 -13.83
C SER A 247 30.07 16.31 -14.94
N ALA A 248 29.07 17.15 -14.66
CA ALA A 248 28.64 18.18 -15.61
C ALA A 248 29.40 19.48 -15.34
N GLY A 249 30.12 19.99 -16.33
CA GLY A 249 30.60 21.37 -16.25
C GLY A 249 29.44 22.35 -16.40
N GLU A 250 29.52 23.54 -15.78
CA GLU A 250 28.52 24.62 -15.93
C GLU A 250 28.31 25.10 -17.39
N ALA A 251 29.17 24.67 -18.34
CA ALA A 251 29.22 25.10 -19.73
C ALA A 251 28.91 23.98 -20.75
N GLU A 252 28.03 23.04 -20.42
CA GLU A 252 27.69 21.94 -21.32
C GLU A 252 26.58 22.31 -22.31
N ASP A 253 27.00 22.77 -23.50
CA ASP A 253 26.13 23.15 -24.61
C ASP A 253 25.67 21.95 -25.47
N PHE A 254 25.27 20.86 -24.82
CA PHE A 254 24.64 19.76 -25.52
C PHE A 254 23.18 20.10 -25.84
N THR A 255 22.77 19.76 -27.06
CA THR A 255 21.40 19.93 -27.57
C THR A 255 20.65 18.62 -27.62
N GLN A 256 21.39 17.51 -27.67
CA GLN A 256 20.84 16.16 -27.69
C GLN A 256 21.72 15.22 -26.87
N TYR A 257 21.10 14.23 -26.24
CA TYR A 257 21.77 13.10 -25.60
C TYR A 257 21.41 11.79 -26.30
N ALA A 258 22.33 10.83 -26.25
CA ALA A 258 22.10 9.46 -26.70
C ALA A 258 22.71 8.46 -25.72
N ILE A 259 22.14 7.27 -25.65
CA ILE A 259 22.67 6.13 -24.90
C ILE A 259 22.97 5.02 -25.89
N SER A 260 24.14 4.42 -25.76
CA SER A 260 24.49 3.20 -26.49
C SER A 260 24.87 2.06 -25.55
N LEU A 261 24.71 0.83 -26.02
CA LEU A 261 25.21 -0.37 -25.35
C LEU A 261 26.51 -0.79 -26.06
N GLU A 262 27.61 -0.78 -25.32
CA GLU A 262 28.94 -1.01 -25.88
C GLU A 262 29.58 -2.28 -25.31
N PRO A 263 30.36 -3.02 -26.10
CA PRO A 263 31.15 -4.13 -25.60
C PRO A 263 32.33 -3.62 -24.76
N GLY A 264 32.61 -4.33 -23.68
CA GLY A 264 33.62 -3.97 -22.68
C GLY A 264 33.12 -2.97 -21.65
N ARG A 265 34.08 -2.28 -21.02
CA ARG A 265 33.84 -1.38 -19.87
C ARG A 265 34.33 0.05 -20.10
N VAL A 266 34.74 0.35 -21.33
CA VAL A 266 35.35 1.63 -21.70
C VAL A 266 34.55 2.22 -22.85
N ALA A 267 34.22 3.50 -22.72
CA ALA A 267 33.54 4.22 -23.79
C ALA A 267 34.40 4.22 -25.08
N PRO A 268 33.88 3.77 -26.22
CA PRO A 268 34.59 3.84 -27.49
C PRO A 268 34.69 5.28 -28.01
N ALA A 269 35.35 5.47 -29.15
CA ALA A 269 35.44 6.78 -29.80
C ALA A 269 34.13 7.22 -30.48
N SER A 270 33.25 6.27 -30.79
CA SER A 270 31.96 6.50 -31.43
C SER A 270 30.95 5.43 -30.99
N PRO A 271 29.65 5.75 -30.87
CA PRO A 271 28.65 4.78 -30.45
C PRO A 271 28.49 3.65 -31.49
N THR A 272 28.42 2.40 -31.03
CA THR A 272 28.23 1.22 -31.87
C THR A 272 26.74 0.88 -31.99
N VAL A 273 26.04 0.75 -30.86
CA VAL A 273 24.61 0.38 -30.81
C VAL A 273 23.85 1.41 -29.99
N VAL A 274 23.29 2.42 -30.64
CA VAL A 274 22.43 3.42 -29.98
C VAL A 274 21.09 2.79 -29.63
N VAL A 275 20.76 2.79 -28.34
CA VAL A 275 19.52 2.21 -27.79
C VAL A 275 18.49 3.27 -27.44
N ALA A 276 18.90 4.52 -27.21
CA ALA A 276 18.00 5.62 -26.90
C ALA A 276 18.59 6.97 -27.30
N SER A 277 17.76 7.94 -27.66
CA SER A 277 18.19 9.33 -27.88
C SER A 277 17.08 10.33 -27.60
N GLY A 278 17.43 11.59 -27.33
CA GLY A 278 16.47 12.63 -26.99
C GLY A 278 17.08 14.02 -27.00
N GLN A 279 16.27 15.03 -27.32
CA GLN A 279 16.66 16.44 -27.28
C GLN A 279 16.63 16.96 -25.83
N VAL A 280 17.43 18.00 -25.56
CA VAL A 280 17.41 18.68 -24.27
C VAL A 280 16.29 19.71 -24.24
N ASP A 281 15.36 19.52 -23.32
CA ASP A 281 14.32 20.49 -22.97
C ASP A 281 14.81 21.40 -21.83
N VAL A 282 14.39 22.66 -21.88
CA VAL A 282 14.74 23.74 -20.94
C VAL A 282 13.49 24.28 -20.28
#